data_AF-A0A6P2VTJ6-F1
#
_entry.id   AF-A0A6P2VTJ6-F1
#
_cell.length_a   1.000
_cell.length_b   1.000
_cell.length_c   1.000
_cell.angle_alpha   90.00
_cell.angle_beta   90.00
_cell.angle_gamma   90.00
#
_symmetry.space_group_name_H-M   'P 1'
#
loop_
_entity.id
_entity.type
_entity.pdbx_description
1 polymer ?
#
loop_
_entity_poly.entity_id
_entity_poly.type
_entity_poly.pdbx_seq_one_letter_code
_entity_poly.pdbx_strand_id
1 'polypeptide(L)'
;MNKKSPIRQGDKLEHGGEVTGGSPWTTFMGMPLARKGDEATCNLHGPTFIDEGANKFPDRDNKPFALDGHRCVCGCRLISSLPNVHFE
;
A
#
# COMPACT_ATOMS: atom_id res chain seq x y z
N MET A 1 -16.64 8.45 7.88
CA MET A 1 -15.36 8.38 7.14
C MET A 1 -14.89 6.94 7.19
N ASN A 2 -14.62 6.31 6.05
CA ASN A 2 -14.19 4.90 6.04
C ASN A 2 -12.77 4.81 6.58
N LYS A 3 -12.65 4.35 7.82
CA LYS A 3 -11.38 4.03 8.48
C LYS A 3 -10.70 2.92 7.67
N LYS A 4 -9.46 3.15 7.23
CA LYS A 4 -8.67 2.16 6.50
C LYS A 4 -7.27 2.09 7.09
N SER A 5 -6.73 0.88 7.13
CA SER A 5 -5.38 0.63 7.63
C SER A 5 -4.33 1.04 6.59
N PRO A 6 -3.16 1.51 7.01
CA PRO A 6 -2.05 1.73 6.07
C PRO A 6 -1.56 0.42 5.46
N ILE A 7 -1.05 0.52 4.23
CA ILE A 7 -0.27 -0.54 3.60
C ILE A 7 1.22 -0.29 3.82
N ARG A 8 1.95 -1.37 4.05
CA ARG A 8 3.41 -1.39 4.22
C ARG A 8 4.05 -2.30 3.19
N GLN A 9 5.34 -2.12 2.97
CA GLN A 9 6.14 -3.12 2.27
C GLN A 9 5.98 -4.50 2.96
N GLY A 10 5.78 -5.54 2.16
CA GLY A 10 5.50 -6.91 2.60
C GLY A 10 4.01 -7.25 2.78
N ASP A 11 3.11 -6.27 2.79
CA ASP A 11 1.66 -6.51 2.82
C ASP A 11 1.19 -7.21 1.53
N LYS A 12 0.11 -7.98 1.64
CA LYS A 12 -0.30 -8.93 0.60
C LYS A 12 -1.32 -8.33 -0.37
N LEU A 13 -1.45 -8.97 -1.53
CA LEU A 13 -2.52 -8.69 -2.50
C LEU A 13 -3.62 -9.77 -2.39
N GLU A 14 -4.84 -9.45 -2.81
CA GLU A 14 -6.03 -10.30 -2.62
C GLU A 14 -5.95 -11.70 -3.29
N HIS A 15 -5.14 -11.84 -4.35
CA HIS A 15 -4.88 -13.12 -5.02
C HIS A 15 -3.43 -13.62 -4.81
N GLY A 16 -2.80 -13.18 -3.73
CA GLY A 16 -1.40 -13.48 -3.42
C GLY A 16 -0.41 -12.54 -4.11
N GLY A 17 0.85 -12.66 -3.71
CA GLY A 17 1.90 -11.69 -4.00
C GLY A 17 2.05 -10.69 -2.85
N GLU A 18 2.81 -9.63 -3.06
CA GLU A 18 3.12 -8.65 -2.01
C GLU A 18 3.56 -7.30 -2.54
N VAL A 19 3.49 -6.30 -1.68
CA VAL A 19 4.08 -4.97 -1.89
C VAL A 19 5.59 -5.06 -1.72
N THR A 20 6.34 -4.66 -2.73
CA THR A 20 7.81 -4.77 -2.77
C THR A 20 8.51 -3.42 -2.59
N GLY A 21 7.81 -2.31 -2.86
CA GLY A 21 8.31 -0.95 -2.67
C GLY A 21 7.64 -0.20 -1.52
N GLY A 22 8.26 0.89 -1.08
CA GLY A 22 7.72 1.75 -0.03
C GLY A 22 8.48 3.06 0.09
N SER A 23 8.06 3.90 1.05
CA SER A 23 8.71 5.16 1.36
C SER A 23 10.16 4.99 1.79
N PRO A 24 11.11 5.79 1.26
CA PRO A 24 12.49 5.80 1.73
C PRO A 24 12.67 6.60 3.04
N TRP A 25 11.64 7.31 3.52
CA TRP A 25 11.74 8.15 4.72
C TRP A 25 10.78 7.75 5.84
N THR A 26 9.62 7.20 5.49
CA THR A 26 8.50 7.04 6.41
C THR A 26 8.22 5.56 6.63
N THR A 27 8.46 5.11 7.86
CA THR A 27 8.21 3.74 8.30
C THR A 27 7.11 3.72 9.36
N PHE A 28 6.40 2.60 9.44
CA PHE A 28 5.42 2.34 10.48
C PHE A 28 5.61 0.94 11.06
N MET A 29 5.84 0.89 12.38
CA MET A 29 6.24 -0.33 13.09
C MET A 29 7.41 -1.06 12.40
N GLY A 30 8.44 -0.30 12.01
CA GLY A 30 9.68 -0.84 11.44
C GLY A 30 9.65 -1.18 9.95
N MET A 31 8.51 -1.05 9.26
CA MET A 31 8.42 -1.32 7.81
C MET A 31 8.04 -0.04 7.03
N PRO A 32 8.61 0.17 5.82
CA PRO A 32 8.23 1.29 4.97
C PRO A 32 6.74 1.34 4.66
N LEU A 33 6.14 2.52 4.75
CA LEU A 33 4.76 2.73 4.30
C LEU A 33 4.72 2.72 2.77
N ALA A 34 3.76 2.00 2.20
CA ALA A 34 3.57 1.94 0.76
C ALA A 34 2.80 3.17 0.25
N ARG A 35 3.15 3.63 -0.95
CA ARG A 35 2.58 4.83 -1.57
C ARG A 35 2.10 4.53 -2.98
N LYS A 36 1.25 5.40 -3.52
CA LYS A 36 0.93 5.39 -4.95
C LYS A 36 2.23 5.45 -5.78
N GLY A 37 2.34 4.53 -6.72
CA GLY A 37 3.48 4.36 -7.61
C GLY A 37 4.59 3.46 -7.07
N ASP A 38 4.53 2.99 -5.82
CA ASP A 38 5.49 2.00 -5.32
C ASP A 38 5.19 0.61 -5.92
N GLU A 39 6.24 -0.19 -6.04
CA GLU A 39 6.21 -1.51 -6.68
C GLU A 39 5.47 -2.57 -5.86
N ALA A 40 4.84 -3.50 -6.55
CA ALA A 40 4.28 -4.71 -5.98
C ALA A 40 4.42 -5.87 -6.97
N THR A 41 4.33 -7.10 -6.47
CA THR A 41 4.23 -8.30 -7.28
C THR A 41 2.90 -8.96 -7.01
N CYS A 42 2.12 -9.21 -8.06
CA CYS A 42 0.89 -9.99 -7.98
C CYS A 42 1.17 -11.42 -8.46
N ASN A 43 0.79 -12.43 -7.69
CA ASN A 43 1.01 -13.83 -8.11
C ASN A 43 0.22 -14.21 -9.36
N LEU A 44 -0.89 -13.52 -9.66
CA LEU A 44 -1.72 -13.77 -10.83
C LEU A 44 -1.25 -13.02 -12.09
N HIS A 45 -0.70 -11.81 -11.93
CA HIS A 45 -0.40 -10.90 -13.06
C HIS A 45 1.08 -10.53 -13.20
N GLY A 46 1.94 -10.96 -12.27
CA GLY A 46 3.35 -10.60 -12.22
C GLY A 46 3.61 -9.20 -11.61
N PRO A 47 4.74 -8.57 -11.97
CA PRO A 47 5.11 -7.24 -11.47
C PRO A 47 4.05 -6.17 -11.79
N THR A 48 3.79 -5.28 -10.84
CA THR A 48 2.81 -4.19 -10.95
C THR A 48 3.20 -3.01 -10.06
N PHE A 49 2.37 -1.97 -10.04
CA PHE A 49 2.54 -0.79 -9.20
C PHE A 49 1.23 -0.46 -8.49
N ILE A 50 1.33 0.17 -7.33
CA ILE A 50 0.17 0.67 -6.60
C ILE A 50 -0.41 1.88 -7.35
N ASP A 51 -1.69 1.82 -7.73
CA ASP A 51 -2.34 2.88 -8.51
C ASP A 51 -3.10 3.88 -7.61
N GLU A 52 -3.62 3.41 -6.48
CA GLU A 52 -4.46 4.22 -5.60
C GLU A 52 -3.74 4.67 -4.33
N GLY A 53 -3.99 5.91 -3.91
CA GLY A 53 -3.44 6.49 -2.68
C GLY A 53 -4.42 7.48 -2.04
N ALA A 54 -4.28 7.68 -0.74
CA ALA A 54 -5.12 8.58 0.03
C ALA A 54 -4.53 10.00 0.05
N ASN A 55 -5.12 10.91 -0.72
CA ASN A 55 -4.64 12.29 -0.89
C ASN A 55 -4.48 13.09 0.42
N LYS A 56 -5.18 12.70 1.49
CA LYS A 56 -5.05 13.34 2.81
C LYS A 56 -3.74 13.03 3.53
N PHE A 57 -3.05 11.97 3.13
CA PHE A 57 -1.84 11.48 3.78
C PHE A 57 -0.71 11.35 2.76
N PRO A 58 -0.12 12.47 2.29
CA PRO A 58 1.06 12.42 1.45
C PRO A 58 2.33 12.16 2.27
N ASP A 59 3.27 11.45 1.65
CA ASP A 59 4.66 11.37 2.09
C ASP A 59 5.43 12.65 1.73
N ARG A 60 6.71 12.73 2.10
CA ARG A 60 7.57 13.92 1.90
C ARG A 60 7.69 14.36 0.43
N ASP A 61 7.56 13.43 -0.51
CA ASP A 61 7.61 13.69 -1.95
C ASP A 61 6.22 13.93 -2.57
N ASN A 62 5.22 14.26 -1.74
CA ASN A 62 3.82 14.45 -2.12
C ASN A 62 3.14 13.20 -2.70
N LYS A 63 3.75 12.01 -2.60
CA LYS A 63 3.08 10.76 -2.99
C LYS A 63 2.11 10.31 -1.91
N PRO A 64 0.82 10.08 -2.22
CA PRO A 64 -0.16 9.67 -1.23
C PRO A 64 0.08 8.22 -0.77
N PHE A 65 -0.04 7.97 0.54
CA PHE A 65 0.05 6.63 1.11
C PHE A 65 -1.10 5.73 0.61
N ALA A 66 -0.78 4.46 0.41
CA ALA A 66 -1.75 3.43 0.06
C ALA A 66 -2.43 2.88 1.31
N LEU A 67 -3.73 2.62 1.21
CA LEU A 67 -4.54 2.11 2.32
C LEU A 67 -5.17 0.76 1.95
N ASP A 68 -5.64 0.05 2.97
CA ASP A 68 -6.32 -1.23 2.81
C ASP A 68 -7.43 -1.17 1.75
N GLY A 69 -7.44 -2.16 0.86
CA GLY A 69 -8.37 -2.27 -0.25
C GLY A 69 -8.08 -1.36 -1.45
N HIS A 70 -7.04 -0.52 -1.41
CA HIS A 70 -6.56 0.19 -2.60
C HIS A 70 -6.03 -0.78 -3.65
N ARG A 71 -6.03 -0.36 -4.91
CA ARG A 71 -5.67 -1.21 -6.05
C ARG A 71 -4.26 -0.96 -6.57
N CYS A 72 -3.69 -2.03 -7.10
CA CYS A 72 -2.60 -1.96 -8.06
C CYS A 72 -3.13 -1.76 -9.48
N VAL A 73 -2.25 -1.40 -10.42
CA VAL A 73 -2.56 -1.26 -11.85
C VAL A 73 -3.14 -2.55 -12.44
N CYS A 74 -2.76 -3.73 -11.94
CA CYS A 74 -3.34 -5.01 -12.35
C CYS A 74 -4.81 -5.21 -11.87
N GLY A 75 -5.36 -4.28 -11.10
CA GLY A 75 -6.72 -4.31 -10.57
C GLY A 75 -6.87 -5.03 -9.22
N CYS A 76 -5.87 -5.81 -8.79
CA CYS A 76 -5.90 -6.51 -7.50
C CYS A 76 -5.79 -5.54 -6.32
N ARG A 77 -6.50 -5.85 -5.24
CA ARG A 77 -6.48 -5.07 -4.00
C ARG A 77 -5.33 -5.42 -3.07
N LEU A 78 -4.88 -4.42 -2.34
CA LEU A 78 -3.93 -4.50 -1.24
C LEU A 78 -4.65 -4.89 0.06
N ILE A 79 -4.01 -5.72 0.88
CA ILE A 79 -4.51 -6.21 2.17
C ILE A 79 -3.49 -5.85 3.25
N SER A 80 -3.91 -5.01 4.19
CA SER A 80 -3.04 -4.60 5.30
C SER A 80 -2.81 -5.75 6.29
N SER A 81 -1.57 -5.91 6.75
CA SER A 81 -1.25 -6.76 7.90
C SER A 81 -1.64 -6.15 9.25
N LEU A 82 -2.24 -4.96 9.27
CA LEU A 82 -2.61 -4.20 10.47
C LEU A 82 -4.14 -4.11 10.63
N PRO A 83 -4.82 -5.17 11.10
CA PRO A 83 -6.28 -5.20 11.17
C PRO A 83 -6.87 -4.20 12.18
N ASN A 84 -6.08 -3.72 13.15
CA ASN A 84 -6.53 -2.88 14.27
C ASN A 84 -5.95 -1.46 14.25
N VAL A 85 -5.29 -1.04 13.16
CA VAL A 85 -4.72 0.31 13.02
C VAL A 85 -5.44 0.99 11.88
N HIS A 86 -6.00 2.18 12.10
CA HIS A 86 -6.68 2.92 11.04
C HIS A 86 -6.22 4.37 11.02
N PHE A 87 -6.09 4.93 9.82
CA PHE A 87 -5.93 6.37 9.63
C PHE A 87 -7.31 7.04 9.65
N GLU A 88 -7.40 8.18 10.36
CA GLU A 88 -8.61 9.00 10.51
C GLU A 88 -8.47 10.35 9.79
#